data_AF-A0A816BSE5-F1
#
_entry.id   AF-A0A816BSE5-F1
#
_cell.length_a   1.000
_cell.length_b   1.000
_cell.length_c   1.000
_cell.angle_alpha   90.00
_cell.angle_beta   90.00
_cell.angle_gamma   90.00
#
_symmetry.space_group_name_H-M   'P 1'
#
loop_
_entity.id
_entity.type
_entity.pdbx_description
1 polymer ?
#
loop_
_entity_poly.entity_id
_entity_poly.type
_entity_poly.pdbx_seq_one_letter_code
_entity_poly.pdbx_strand_id
1 'polypeptide(L)'
;MICCGRMLYKLRCWWRLLVILFTPLILLPLLLIVRSIEARCAYIVLLLTVYWVTEAMPYAVTSLFPLALFPMTGILPGEIVCLNYFKDITTLLIGSMILAHAMNHVHLHRRVALLVLSIVGSSTKWNMAGLMGVTAFLSMWINNAATTSIMMPVAIAIIDEIENHQKEIQQEEQTSEIERQSKEVVIDARSVDLDLKTTIIEENTEQPISHDNIDINPDALMTELIPLNKQTTVDFNMAEHRLSITQLDYRQLKCSFLISVAYSSAMGGLITLVGTGTNIFTKGFIDQYYESESYALKVSFANFFLFGLPIGFIMLIVCWLWLQILYNRKDYVTDGTTAILIGSLPLILPDQNPFQSI
;
A
#
# COMPACT_ATOMS: atom_id res chain seq x y z
N MET A 1 19.54 34.23 13.96
CA MET A 1 19.38 32.86 13.41
C MET A 1 18.06 32.63 12.66
N ILE A 2 16.96 33.35 12.96
CA ILE A 2 15.63 33.14 12.34
C ILE A 2 15.57 33.58 10.84
N CYS A 3 16.38 34.55 10.41
CA CYS A 3 16.43 34.96 9.00
C CYS A 3 16.97 33.88 8.05
N CYS A 4 17.89 33.02 8.53
CA CYS A 4 18.50 31.99 7.68
C CYS A 4 17.49 30.90 7.31
N GLY A 5 16.59 30.53 8.23
CA GLY A 5 15.52 29.55 7.99
C GLY A 5 14.49 30.01 6.95
N ARG A 6 14.09 31.28 6.99
CA ARG A 6 13.19 31.88 5.98
C ARG A 6 13.86 31.97 4.60
N MET A 7 15.16 32.25 4.56
CA MET A 7 15.92 32.30 3.31
C MET A 7 16.09 30.90 2.71
N LEU A 8 16.37 29.88 3.52
CA LEU A 8 16.45 28.48 3.08
C LEU A 8 15.10 27.92 2.59
N TYR A 9 13.99 28.32 3.21
CA TYR A 9 12.65 27.97 2.71
C TYR A 9 12.35 28.62 1.36
N LYS A 10 12.68 29.91 1.20
CA LYS A 10 12.59 30.58 -0.11
C LYS A 10 13.55 29.96 -1.13
N LEU A 11 14.78 29.64 -0.77
CA LEU A 11 15.72 28.96 -1.66
C LEU A 11 15.19 27.59 -2.11
N ARG A 12 14.51 26.86 -1.22
CA ARG A 12 13.81 25.61 -1.54
C ARG A 12 12.58 25.79 -2.43
N CYS A 13 11.95 26.96 -2.47
CA CYS A 13 10.91 27.25 -3.45
C CYS A 13 11.49 27.58 -4.83
N TRP A 14 12.70 28.15 -4.90
CA TRP A 14 13.31 28.65 -6.13
C TRP A 14 14.39 27.73 -6.71
N TRP A 15 14.75 26.66 -6.03
CA TRP A 15 15.86 25.77 -6.42
C TRP A 15 15.75 25.25 -7.86
N ARG A 16 14.55 24.91 -8.34
CA ARG A 16 14.32 24.49 -9.72
C ARG A 16 14.70 25.58 -10.72
N LEU A 17 14.30 26.83 -10.43
CA LEU A 17 14.63 27.98 -11.27
C LEU A 17 16.13 28.28 -11.24
N LEU A 18 16.77 28.13 -10.07
CA LEU A 18 18.22 28.25 -9.95
C LEU A 18 18.93 27.21 -10.82
N VAL A 19 18.53 25.94 -10.76
CA VAL A 19 19.10 24.88 -11.62
C VAL A 19 18.92 25.22 -13.11
N ILE A 20 17.71 25.61 -13.52
CA ILE A 20 17.42 25.96 -14.92
C ILE A 20 18.29 27.14 -15.42
N LEU A 21 18.57 28.13 -14.57
CA LEU A 21 19.36 29.29 -14.97
C LEU A 21 20.87 29.03 -14.89
N PHE A 22 21.34 28.39 -13.82
CA PHE A 22 22.77 28.24 -13.56
C PHE A 22 23.41 27.09 -14.34
N THR A 23 22.70 25.98 -14.59
CA THR A 23 23.25 24.85 -15.34
C THR A 23 23.75 25.24 -16.75
N PRO A 24 22.97 25.94 -17.61
CA PRO A 24 23.47 26.35 -18.92
C PRO A 24 24.62 27.37 -18.81
N LEU A 25 24.60 28.25 -17.80
CA LEU A 25 25.67 29.22 -17.56
C LEU A 25 27.00 28.56 -17.19
N ILE A 26 26.95 27.55 -16.32
CA ILE A 26 28.12 26.77 -15.88
C ILE A 26 28.69 25.94 -17.04
N LEU A 27 27.82 25.42 -17.91
CA LEU A 27 28.24 24.61 -19.07
C LEU A 27 28.66 25.48 -20.28
N LEU A 28 28.35 26.77 -20.31
CA LEU A 28 28.68 27.71 -21.38
C LEU A 28 30.18 27.72 -21.80
N PRO A 29 31.16 27.65 -20.87
CA PRO A 29 32.58 27.60 -21.25
C PRO A 29 32.93 26.42 -22.14
N LEU A 30 32.25 25.28 -21.97
CA LEU A 30 32.43 24.09 -22.81
C LEU A 30 32.05 24.38 -24.26
N LEU A 31 30.97 25.14 -24.47
CA LEU A 31 30.48 25.54 -25.79
C LEU A 31 31.42 26.53 -26.48
N LEU A 32 31.97 27.49 -25.73
CA LEU A 32 32.72 28.63 -26.29
C LEU A 32 34.22 28.36 -26.49
N ILE A 33 34.84 27.53 -25.64
CA ILE A 33 36.29 27.31 -25.64
C ILE A 33 36.68 26.24 -26.66
N VAL A 34 36.02 25.08 -26.64
CA VAL A 34 36.44 23.90 -27.43
C VAL A 34 35.94 23.98 -28.88
N ARG A 35 34.86 24.75 -29.15
CA ARG A 35 34.26 25.07 -30.47
C ARG A 35 34.04 23.89 -31.44
N SER A 36 34.23 22.65 -31.02
CA SER A 36 34.05 21.43 -31.81
C SER A 36 32.59 20.97 -31.82
N ILE A 37 32.23 20.09 -32.76
CA ILE A 37 30.87 19.54 -32.85
C ILE A 37 30.55 18.64 -31.66
N GLU A 38 31.56 17.92 -31.17
CA GLU A 38 31.50 17.04 -30.00
C GLU A 38 31.25 17.84 -28.72
N ALA A 39 31.89 19.01 -28.57
CA ALA A 39 31.69 19.88 -27.43
C ALA A 39 30.27 20.47 -27.38
N ARG A 40 29.70 20.82 -28.54
CA ARG A 40 28.29 21.28 -28.63
C ARG A 40 27.32 20.16 -28.27
N CYS A 41 27.58 18.95 -28.74
CA CYS A 41 26.79 17.77 -28.37
C CYS A 41 26.88 17.47 -26.87
N ALA A 42 28.11 17.46 -26.32
CA ALA A 42 28.36 17.23 -24.90
C ALA A 42 27.68 18.28 -24.01
N TYR A 43 27.70 19.56 -24.40
CA TYR A 43 26.96 20.62 -23.70
C TYR A 43 25.47 20.28 -23.55
N ILE A 44 24.82 19.84 -24.64
CA ILE A 44 23.39 19.52 -24.63
C ILE A 44 23.12 18.25 -23.84
N VAL A 45 23.93 17.20 -24.02
CA VAL A 45 23.78 15.95 -23.25
C VAL A 45 23.91 16.22 -21.75
N LEU A 46 24.93 16.95 -21.31
CA LEU A 46 25.13 17.30 -19.90
C LEU A 46 23.99 18.16 -19.35
N LEU A 47 23.51 19.13 -20.14
CA LEU A 47 22.36 19.96 -19.77
C LEU A 47 21.11 19.09 -19.52
N LEU A 48 20.81 18.17 -20.43
CA LEU A 48 19.69 17.23 -20.31
C LEU A 48 19.86 16.30 -19.11
N THR A 49 21.06 15.74 -18.90
CA THR A 49 21.36 14.88 -17.76
C THR A 49 21.08 15.58 -16.44
N VAL A 50 21.55 16.82 -16.28
CA VAL A 50 21.28 17.60 -15.06
C VAL A 50 19.79 17.83 -14.89
N TYR A 51 19.07 18.22 -15.94
CA TYR A 51 17.62 18.48 -15.86
C TYR A 51 16.79 17.22 -15.56
N TRP A 52 17.17 16.06 -16.09
CA TRP A 52 16.50 14.79 -15.78
C TRP A 52 16.79 14.29 -14.37
N VAL A 53 18.05 14.38 -13.90
CA VAL A 53 18.44 13.92 -12.55
C VAL A 53 17.85 14.84 -11.46
N THR A 54 17.80 16.14 -11.72
CA THR A 54 17.28 17.12 -10.75
C THR A 54 15.77 17.31 -10.85
N GLU A 55 15.10 16.75 -11.87
CA GLU A 55 13.69 16.99 -12.18
C GLU A 55 13.32 18.49 -12.14
N ALA A 56 14.26 19.35 -12.58
CA ALA A 56 14.06 20.80 -12.55
C ALA A 56 12.90 21.24 -13.47
N MET A 57 12.69 20.49 -14.55
CA MET A 57 11.61 20.65 -15.53
C MET A 57 10.91 19.31 -15.77
N PRO A 58 9.64 19.30 -16.22
CA PRO A 58 8.96 18.06 -16.59
C PRO A 58 9.74 17.31 -17.68
N TYR A 59 9.83 15.98 -17.56
CA TYR A 59 10.58 15.12 -18.49
C TYR A 59 10.26 15.40 -19.95
N ALA A 60 8.98 15.60 -20.29
CA ALA A 60 8.55 15.90 -21.66
C ALA A 60 9.16 17.20 -22.19
N VAL A 61 9.23 18.26 -21.37
CA VAL A 61 9.78 19.54 -21.80
C VAL A 61 11.29 19.43 -21.98
N THR A 62 12.00 18.81 -21.04
CA THR A 62 13.44 18.54 -21.16
C THR A 62 13.76 17.73 -22.42
N SER A 63 12.96 16.69 -22.73
CA SER A 63 13.15 15.86 -23.92
C SER A 63 12.92 16.60 -25.25
N LEU A 64 12.31 17.79 -25.26
CA LEU A 64 12.14 18.62 -26.47
C LEU A 64 13.33 19.55 -26.74
N PHE A 65 14.26 19.70 -25.80
CA PHE A 65 15.42 20.59 -25.98
C PHE A 65 16.28 20.24 -27.19
N PRO A 66 16.59 18.96 -27.50
CA PRO A 66 17.34 18.60 -28.71
C PRO A 66 16.71 19.15 -29.99
N LEU A 67 15.36 19.16 -30.07
CA LEU A 67 14.62 19.64 -31.23
C LEU A 67 14.96 21.10 -31.59
N ALA A 68 15.21 21.94 -30.60
CA ALA A 68 15.60 23.33 -30.79
C ALA A 68 17.13 23.53 -30.76
N LEU A 69 17.82 22.91 -29.80
CA LEU A 69 19.24 23.16 -29.54
C LEU A 69 20.16 22.51 -30.57
N PHE A 70 19.83 21.35 -31.14
CA PHE A 70 20.67 20.71 -32.17
C PHE A 70 20.73 21.54 -33.46
N PRO A 71 19.62 22.05 -34.00
CA PRO A 71 19.68 22.97 -35.15
C PRO A 71 20.34 24.31 -34.80
N MET A 72 20.05 24.88 -33.62
CA MET A 72 20.61 26.18 -33.21
C MET A 72 22.13 26.15 -33.03
N THR A 73 22.68 25.04 -32.52
CA THR A 73 24.13 24.88 -32.34
C THR A 73 24.83 24.31 -33.58
N GLY A 74 24.07 24.00 -34.64
CA GLY A 74 24.58 23.46 -35.90
C GLY A 74 25.11 22.03 -35.80
N ILE A 75 24.53 21.20 -34.92
CA ILE A 75 24.92 19.79 -34.76
C ILE A 75 24.24 18.91 -35.82
N LEU A 76 22.91 19.00 -35.90
CA LEU A 76 22.08 18.25 -36.83
C LEU A 76 20.99 19.18 -37.41
N PRO A 77 20.62 19.01 -38.70
CA PRO A 77 19.50 19.74 -39.28
C PRO A 77 18.19 19.33 -38.62
N GLY A 78 17.27 20.30 -38.46
CA GLY A 78 16.01 20.10 -37.73
C GLY A 78 15.13 18.98 -38.28
N GLU A 79 15.20 18.70 -39.58
CA GLU A 79 14.48 17.59 -40.20
C GLU A 79 14.89 16.22 -39.62
N ILE A 80 16.19 15.94 -39.56
CA ILE A 80 16.72 14.68 -39.01
C ILE A 80 16.39 14.57 -37.52
N VAL A 81 16.46 15.69 -36.79
CA VAL A 81 16.13 15.71 -35.35
C VAL A 81 14.65 15.41 -35.14
N CYS A 82 13.76 16.02 -35.94
CA CYS A 82 12.32 15.82 -35.86
C CYS A 82 11.92 14.36 -36.16
N LEU A 83 12.52 13.74 -37.19
CA LEU A 83 12.25 12.35 -37.54
C LEU A 83 12.51 11.36 -36.39
N ASN A 84 13.44 11.68 -35.49
CA ASN A 84 13.70 10.84 -34.31
C ASN A 84 12.55 10.84 -33.28
N TYR A 85 11.64 11.82 -33.31
CA TYR A 85 10.46 11.87 -32.43
C TYR A 85 9.27 11.11 -33.00
N PHE A 86 9.21 10.91 -34.32
CA PHE A 86 8.10 10.28 -35.05
C PHE A 86 8.41 8.85 -35.51
N LYS A 87 9.06 8.05 -34.66
CA LYS A 87 9.29 6.62 -34.92
C LYS A 87 8.00 5.82 -34.71
N ASP A 88 7.87 4.67 -35.36
CA ASP A 88 6.72 3.74 -35.23
C ASP A 88 6.34 3.44 -33.78
N ILE A 89 7.35 3.45 -32.90
CA ILE A 89 7.18 3.20 -31.48
C ILE A 89 6.42 4.31 -30.75
N THR A 90 6.54 5.56 -31.20
CA THR A 90 5.75 6.70 -30.71
C THR A 90 4.29 6.52 -31.11
N THR A 91 4.02 6.07 -32.35
CA THR A 91 2.66 5.77 -32.82
C THR A 91 2.02 4.64 -32.01
N LEU A 92 2.78 3.59 -31.70
CA LEU A 92 2.32 2.51 -30.81
C LEU A 92 1.97 3.03 -29.41
N LEU A 93 2.82 3.90 -28.84
CA LEU A 93 2.57 4.53 -27.54
C LEU A 93 1.25 5.34 -27.56
N ILE A 94 1.04 6.17 -28.59
CA ILE A 94 -0.20 6.95 -28.75
C ILE A 94 -1.42 6.02 -28.84
N GLY A 95 -1.36 4.97 -29.66
CA GLY A 95 -2.45 4.00 -29.78
C GLY A 95 -2.78 3.31 -28.45
N SER A 96 -1.75 2.97 -27.67
CA SER A 96 -1.95 2.37 -26.35
C SER A 96 -2.56 3.32 -25.32
N MET A 97 -2.20 4.60 -25.35
CA MET A 97 -2.80 5.61 -24.48
C MET A 97 -4.29 5.81 -24.79
N ILE A 98 -4.66 5.77 -26.08
CA ILE A 98 -6.06 5.83 -26.51
C ILE A 98 -6.82 4.61 -26.00
N LEU A 99 -6.26 3.40 -26.16
CA LEU A 99 -6.86 2.17 -25.64
C LEU A 99 -7.05 2.22 -24.12
N ALA A 100 -6.02 2.62 -23.39
CA ALA A 100 -6.07 2.77 -21.93
C ALA A 100 -7.14 3.77 -21.50
N HIS A 101 -7.24 4.92 -22.19
CA HIS A 101 -8.26 5.93 -21.92
C HIS A 101 -9.68 5.39 -22.18
N ALA A 102 -9.89 4.68 -23.30
CA ALA A 102 -11.18 4.07 -23.62
C ALA A 102 -11.58 3.01 -22.57
N MET A 103 -10.66 2.15 -22.14
CA MET A 103 -10.89 1.18 -21.06
C MET A 103 -11.28 1.85 -19.75
N ASN A 104 -10.66 2.99 -19.44
CA ASN A 104 -10.99 3.77 -18.25
C ASN A 104 -12.40 4.37 -18.34
N HIS A 105 -12.77 4.94 -19.49
CA HIS A 105 -14.07 5.57 -19.71
C HIS A 105 -15.24 4.58 -19.61
N VAL A 106 -15.06 3.32 -20.02
CA VAL A 106 -16.08 2.27 -19.88
C VAL A 106 -16.13 1.71 -18.44
N HIS A 107 -15.26 2.17 -17.54
CA HIS A 107 -15.05 1.62 -16.20
C HIS A 107 -14.81 0.10 -16.22
N LEU A 108 -14.18 -0.40 -17.29
CA LEU A 108 -13.94 -1.83 -17.48
C LEU A 108 -13.11 -2.40 -16.32
N HIS A 109 -12.12 -1.64 -15.87
CA HIS A 109 -11.28 -1.95 -14.71
C HIS A 109 -12.11 -2.26 -13.46
N ARG A 110 -13.15 -1.46 -13.17
CA ARG A 110 -14.00 -1.64 -12.00
C ARG A 110 -14.86 -2.90 -12.13
N ARG A 111 -15.40 -3.17 -13.32
CA ARG A 111 -16.20 -4.38 -13.58
C ARG A 111 -15.36 -5.64 -13.43
N VAL A 112 -14.16 -5.65 -13.99
CA VAL A 112 -13.23 -6.78 -13.89
C VAL A 112 -12.77 -6.99 -12.45
N ALA A 113 -12.47 -5.91 -11.71
CA ALA A 113 -12.13 -6.00 -10.29
C ALA A 113 -13.25 -6.65 -9.47
N LEU A 114 -14.48 -6.17 -9.61
CA LEU A 114 -15.63 -6.71 -8.88
C LEU A 114 -15.92 -8.17 -9.26
N LEU A 115 -15.80 -8.53 -10.55
CA LEU A 115 -15.97 -9.90 -11.02
C LEU A 115 -14.96 -10.83 -10.36
N VAL A 116 -13.67 -10.47 -10.40
CA VAL A 116 -12.61 -11.32 -9.83
C VAL A 116 -12.76 -11.43 -8.32
N LEU A 117 -13.11 -10.34 -7.63
CA LEU A 117 -13.34 -10.37 -6.18
C LEU A 117 -14.61 -11.14 -5.79
N SER A 118 -15.60 -11.26 -6.68
CA SER A 118 -16.76 -12.12 -6.43
C SER A 118 -16.45 -13.61 -6.60
N ILE A 119 -15.39 -13.95 -7.36
CA ILE A 119 -14.94 -15.33 -7.56
C ILE A 119 -13.97 -15.76 -6.45
N VAL A 120 -13.14 -14.82 -6.00
CA VAL A 120 -12.13 -15.00 -4.97
C VAL A 120 -12.84 -14.94 -3.61
N GLY A 121 -12.94 -16.08 -2.91
CA GLY A 121 -13.77 -16.24 -1.71
C GLY A 121 -13.44 -15.31 -0.52
N SER A 122 -14.10 -15.50 0.62
CA SER A 122 -14.13 -14.56 1.76
C SER A 122 -12.83 -14.38 2.58
N SER A 123 -11.73 -15.03 2.20
CA SER A 123 -10.48 -14.94 2.97
C SER A 123 -9.61 -13.76 2.52
N THR A 124 -9.06 -13.04 3.49
CA THR A 124 -8.13 -11.92 3.30
C THR A 124 -6.96 -12.25 2.36
N LYS A 125 -6.41 -13.48 2.43
CA LYS A 125 -5.28 -13.94 1.60
C LYS A 125 -5.62 -13.97 0.12
N TRP A 126 -6.81 -14.48 -0.17
CA TRP A 126 -7.34 -14.64 -1.50
C TRP A 126 -7.79 -13.29 -2.05
N ASN A 127 -8.48 -12.47 -1.25
CA ASN A 127 -8.86 -11.10 -1.63
C ASN A 127 -7.64 -10.26 -2.06
N MET A 128 -6.52 -10.38 -1.34
CA MET A 128 -5.25 -9.74 -1.73
C MET A 128 -4.71 -10.31 -3.06
N ALA A 129 -4.75 -11.63 -3.25
CA ALA A 129 -4.33 -12.26 -4.50
C ALA A 129 -5.17 -11.81 -5.71
N GLY A 130 -6.50 -11.74 -5.54
CA GLY A 130 -7.43 -11.24 -6.55
C GLY A 130 -7.16 -9.79 -6.91
N LEU A 131 -7.00 -8.94 -5.89
CA LEU A 131 -6.66 -7.53 -6.07
C LEU A 131 -5.31 -7.35 -6.79
N MET A 132 -4.29 -8.12 -6.40
CA MET A 132 -3.00 -8.14 -7.09
C MET A 132 -3.14 -8.61 -8.53
N GLY A 133 -3.85 -9.70 -8.80
CA GLY A 133 -4.04 -10.22 -10.16
C GLY A 133 -4.70 -9.21 -11.10
N VAL A 134 -5.78 -8.57 -10.66
CA VAL A 134 -6.48 -7.55 -11.45
C VAL A 134 -5.59 -6.33 -11.67
N THR A 135 -4.88 -5.88 -10.63
CA THR A 135 -3.99 -4.73 -10.73
C THR A 135 -2.87 -4.98 -11.75
N ALA A 136 -2.23 -6.15 -11.71
CA ALA A 136 -1.20 -6.53 -12.66
C ALA A 136 -1.76 -6.58 -14.08
N PHE A 137 -2.93 -7.21 -14.27
CA PHE A 137 -3.58 -7.31 -15.58
C PHE A 137 -3.88 -5.92 -16.18
N LEU A 138 -4.40 -4.99 -15.39
CA LEU A 138 -4.65 -3.64 -15.89
C LEU A 138 -3.37 -2.87 -16.21
N SER A 139 -2.33 -3.06 -15.39
CA SER A 139 -1.03 -2.40 -15.62
C SER A 139 -0.29 -2.92 -16.85
N MET A 140 -0.72 -4.04 -17.45
CA MET A 140 -0.24 -4.46 -18.76
C MET A 140 -0.66 -3.49 -19.88
N TRP A 141 -1.74 -2.73 -19.70
CA TRP A 141 -2.32 -1.88 -20.75
C TRP A 141 -2.28 -0.41 -20.39
N ILE A 142 -2.27 -0.12 -19.09
CA ILE A 142 -2.34 1.21 -18.51
C ILE A 142 -1.02 1.49 -17.78
N ASN A 143 -0.51 2.72 -17.85
CA ASN A 143 0.69 3.12 -17.11
C ASN A 143 0.53 2.87 -15.60
N ASN A 144 1.57 2.33 -14.97
CA ASN A 144 1.61 1.94 -13.56
C ASN A 144 1.05 2.98 -12.59
N ALA A 145 1.41 4.26 -12.77
CA ALA A 145 0.92 5.34 -11.91
C ALA A 145 -0.61 5.52 -12.01
N ALA A 146 -1.17 5.40 -13.21
CA ALA A 146 -2.61 5.51 -13.43
C ALA A 146 -3.34 4.27 -12.89
N THR A 147 -2.82 3.07 -13.12
CA THR A 147 -3.37 1.82 -12.59
C THR A 147 -3.43 1.83 -11.06
N THR A 148 -2.33 2.24 -10.41
CA THR A 148 -2.28 2.36 -8.94
C THR A 148 -3.32 3.36 -8.45
N SER A 149 -3.44 4.53 -9.10
CA SER A 149 -4.42 5.56 -8.71
C SER A 149 -5.86 5.08 -8.82
N ILE A 150 -6.17 4.26 -9.83
CA ILE A 150 -7.51 3.66 -10.03
C ILE A 150 -7.79 2.56 -9.00
N MET A 151 -6.78 1.76 -8.65
CA MET A 151 -6.93 0.62 -7.74
C MET A 151 -6.88 1.00 -6.27
N MET A 152 -6.23 2.10 -5.90
CA MET A 152 -6.13 2.53 -4.50
C MET A 152 -7.50 2.72 -3.82
N PRO A 153 -8.50 3.42 -4.41
CA PRO A 153 -9.84 3.51 -3.81
C PRO A 153 -10.54 2.15 -3.69
N VAL A 154 -10.32 1.25 -4.65
CA VAL A 154 -10.89 -0.10 -4.62
C VAL A 154 -10.28 -0.91 -3.48
N ALA A 155 -8.96 -0.84 -3.30
CA ALA A 155 -8.26 -1.48 -2.20
C ALA A 155 -8.77 -0.96 -0.84
N ILE A 156 -8.91 0.36 -0.70
CA ILE A 156 -9.45 0.98 0.52
C ILE A 156 -10.87 0.48 0.79
N ALA A 157 -11.74 0.44 -0.21
CA ALA A 157 -13.10 -0.06 -0.05
C ALA A 157 -13.14 -1.53 0.44
N ILE A 158 -12.25 -2.39 -0.06
CA ILE A 158 -12.15 -3.79 0.40
C ILE A 158 -11.65 -3.86 1.85
N ILE A 159 -10.66 -3.05 2.20
CA ILE A 159 -10.09 -3.00 3.55
C ILE A 159 -11.15 -2.55 4.56
N ASP A 160 -11.92 -1.51 4.22
CA ASP A 160 -12.98 -0.98 5.07
C ASP A 160 -14.13 -2.01 5.22
N GLU A 161 -14.45 -2.76 4.17
CA GLU A 161 -15.43 -3.86 4.24
C GLU A 161 -14.96 -4.99 5.16
N ILE A 162 -13.69 -5.38 5.07
CA ILE A 162 -13.10 -6.40 5.96
C ILE A 162 -13.14 -5.92 7.42
N GLU A 163 -12.84 -4.65 7.68
CA GLU A 163 -12.90 -4.08 9.03
C GLU A 163 -14.32 -4.08 9.60
N ASN A 164 -15.32 -3.73 8.78
CA ASN A 164 -16.72 -3.73 9.20
C ASN A 164 -17.19 -5.15 9.54
N HIS A 165 -16.89 -6.15 8.69
CA HIS A 165 -17.21 -7.54 8.99
C HIS A 165 -16.49 -8.06 10.24
N GLN A 166 -15.24 -7.66 10.49
CA GLN A 166 -14.55 -8.03 11.73
C GLN A 166 -15.21 -7.42 12.97
N LYS A 167 -15.67 -6.17 12.89
CA LYS A 167 -16.39 -5.50 13.98
C LYS A 167 -17.74 -6.17 14.25
N GLU A 168 -18.47 -6.57 13.22
CA GLU A 168 -19.74 -7.30 13.35
C GLU A 168 -19.53 -8.64 14.07
N ILE A 169 -18.54 -9.44 13.66
CA ILE A 169 -18.20 -10.71 14.32
C ILE A 169 -17.84 -10.48 15.80
N GLN A 170 -17.03 -9.46 16.10
CA GLN A 170 -16.64 -9.15 17.48
C GLN A 170 -17.84 -8.71 18.34
N GLN A 171 -18.79 -7.97 17.77
CA GLN A 171 -20.01 -7.56 18.47
C GLN A 171 -20.93 -8.75 18.75
N GLU A 172 -21.07 -9.68 17.80
CA GLU A 172 -21.83 -10.92 18.00
C GLU A 172 -21.20 -11.80 19.09
N GLU A 173 -19.87 -11.95 19.09
CA GLU A 173 -19.13 -12.67 20.12
C GLU A 173 -19.34 -12.03 21.51
N GLN A 174 -19.15 -10.71 21.63
CA GLN A 174 -19.35 -9.99 22.90
C GLN A 174 -20.80 -10.10 23.40
N THR A 175 -21.79 -9.98 22.50
CA THR A 175 -23.20 -10.11 22.86
C THR A 175 -23.50 -11.52 23.39
N SER A 176 -22.96 -12.54 22.72
CA SER A 176 -23.12 -13.94 23.13
C SER A 176 -22.43 -14.25 24.47
N GLU A 177 -21.31 -13.60 24.76
CA GLU A 177 -20.56 -13.76 26.01
C GLU A 177 -21.27 -13.04 27.17
N ILE A 178 -21.81 -11.84 26.94
CA ILE A 178 -22.65 -11.11 27.89
C ILE A 178 -23.93 -11.91 28.20
N GLU A 179 -24.57 -12.52 27.20
CA GLU A 179 -25.73 -13.38 27.41
C GLU A 179 -25.41 -14.64 28.24
N ARG A 180 -24.22 -15.24 28.04
CA ARG A 180 -23.75 -16.38 28.84
C ARG A 180 -23.49 -15.96 30.29
N GLN A 181 -22.75 -14.88 30.50
CA GLN A 181 -22.48 -14.34 31.84
C GLN A 181 -23.77 -13.94 32.55
N SER A 182 -24.71 -13.32 31.84
CA SER A 182 -26.02 -12.95 32.40
C SER A 182 -26.83 -14.18 32.83
N LYS A 183 -26.82 -15.26 32.04
CA LYS A 183 -27.47 -16.53 32.41
C LYS A 183 -26.80 -17.17 33.63
N GLU A 184 -25.49 -17.14 33.71
CA GLU A 184 -24.72 -17.71 34.82
C GLU A 184 -24.97 -16.95 36.13
N VAL A 185 -24.97 -15.61 36.10
CA VAL A 185 -25.31 -14.76 37.26
C VAL A 185 -26.77 -14.97 37.71
N VAL A 186 -27.72 -15.14 36.78
CA VAL A 186 -29.12 -15.43 37.13
C VAL A 186 -29.28 -16.82 37.76
N ILE A 187 -28.50 -17.81 37.31
CA ILE A 187 -28.49 -19.15 37.92
C ILE A 187 -27.93 -19.04 39.35
N ASP A 188 -26.81 -18.33 39.53
CA ASP A 188 -26.14 -18.19 40.82
C ASP A 188 -27.00 -17.44 41.85
N ALA A 189 -27.64 -16.34 41.44
CA ALA A 189 -28.60 -15.61 42.27
C ALA A 189 -29.82 -16.47 42.66
N ARG A 190 -30.25 -17.37 41.77
CA ARG A 190 -31.38 -18.28 42.03
C ARG A 190 -31.01 -19.46 42.93
N SER A 191 -29.79 -19.96 42.87
CA SER A 191 -29.28 -20.95 43.84
C SER A 191 -29.13 -20.34 45.23
N VAL A 192 -28.68 -19.10 45.33
CA VAL A 192 -28.56 -18.39 46.61
C VAL A 192 -29.94 -18.12 47.25
N ASP A 193 -30.97 -17.71 46.48
CA ASP A 193 -32.34 -17.57 46.98
C ASP A 193 -32.94 -18.93 47.43
N LEU A 194 -32.57 -20.02 46.76
CA LEU A 194 -33.00 -21.36 47.13
C LEU A 194 -32.32 -21.82 48.42
N ASP A 195 -31.00 -21.66 48.54
CA ASP A 195 -30.26 -21.99 49.77
C ASP A 195 -30.77 -21.18 50.96
N LEU A 196 -31.00 -19.87 50.81
CA LEU A 196 -31.54 -19.02 51.87
C LEU A 196 -32.94 -19.47 52.32
N LYS A 197 -33.81 -19.87 51.39
CA LYS A 197 -35.13 -20.45 51.74
C LYS A 197 -34.99 -21.78 52.46
N THR A 198 -34.02 -22.62 52.09
CA THR A 198 -33.80 -23.92 52.74
C THR A 198 -33.23 -23.74 54.15
N THR A 199 -32.33 -22.78 54.37
CA THR A 199 -31.79 -22.45 55.70
C THR A 199 -32.86 -21.84 56.63
N ILE A 200 -33.73 -20.98 56.10
CA ILE A 200 -34.87 -20.41 56.87
C ILE A 200 -35.91 -21.47 57.25
N ILE A 201 -36.05 -22.54 56.45
CA ILE A 201 -36.94 -23.67 56.75
C ILE A 201 -36.34 -24.59 57.82
N GLU A 202 -35.02 -24.74 57.90
CA GLU A 202 -34.37 -25.53 58.96
C GLU A 202 -34.33 -24.82 60.32
N GLU A 203 -34.36 -23.48 60.37
CA GLU A 203 -34.32 -22.73 61.64
C GLU A 203 -35.68 -22.52 62.33
N ASN A 204 -36.81 -22.89 61.72
CA ASN A 204 -38.13 -22.67 62.32
C ASN A 204 -38.76 -23.97 62.86
N THR A 205 -38.21 -24.46 63.97
CA THR A 205 -38.99 -25.24 64.96
C THR A 205 -38.74 -24.66 66.36
N GLU A 206 -39.78 -24.01 66.91
CA GLU A 206 -39.99 -23.50 68.29
C GLU A 206 -39.60 -22.03 68.66
N GLN A 207 -40.62 -21.14 68.53
CA GLN A 207 -41.02 -19.83 69.13
C GLN A 207 -40.17 -19.06 70.21
N PRO A 208 -40.53 -17.80 70.60
CA PRO A 208 -40.65 -16.51 69.88
C PRO A 208 -39.89 -15.34 70.61
N ILE A 209 -39.86 -14.11 70.01
CA ILE A 209 -39.77 -12.73 70.63
C ILE A 209 -38.66 -11.78 70.10
N SER A 210 -39.12 -10.52 69.91
CA SER A 210 -38.50 -9.18 69.87
C SER A 210 -37.72 -8.68 68.64
N HIS A 211 -38.28 -7.61 68.08
CA HIS A 211 -37.59 -6.52 67.38
C HIS A 211 -36.34 -6.08 68.16
N ASP A 212 -35.17 -6.06 67.51
CA ASP A 212 -34.28 -4.90 67.49
C ASP A 212 -33.08 -5.11 66.54
N ASN A 213 -32.87 -4.11 65.69
CA ASN A 213 -31.64 -3.68 65.00
C ASN A 213 -30.77 -4.75 64.30
N ILE A 214 -30.98 -4.87 62.97
CA ILE A 214 -29.95 -5.36 62.06
C ILE A 214 -28.92 -4.24 61.90
N ASP A 215 -27.81 -4.35 62.62
CA ASP A 215 -26.64 -3.49 62.46
C ASP A 215 -26.01 -3.79 61.10
N ILE A 216 -26.22 -2.90 60.11
CA ILE A 216 -25.55 -3.00 58.81
C ILE A 216 -24.12 -2.50 59.01
N ASN A 217 -23.16 -3.41 59.17
CA ASN A 217 -21.74 -3.07 59.26
C ASN A 217 -21.23 -2.53 57.89
N PRO A 218 -20.88 -1.23 57.77
CA PRO A 218 -20.46 -0.63 56.50
C PRO A 218 -19.14 -1.21 55.95
N ASP A 219 -18.31 -1.82 56.80
CA ASP A 219 -17.05 -2.45 56.39
C ASP A 219 -17.26 -3.77 55.63
N ALA A 220 -18.37 -4.48 55.88
CA ALA A 220 -18.72 -5.70 55.16
C ALA A 220 -19.13 -5.40 53.71
N LEU A 221 -19.90 -4.33 53.49
CA LEU A 221 -20.32 -3.87 52.16
C LEU A 221 -19.14 -3.36 51.32
N MET A 222 -18.20 -2.65 51.96
CA MET A 222 -16.97 -2.18 51.32
C MET A 222 -16.03 -3.33 50.95
N THR A 223 -15.99 -4.41 51.74
CA THR A 223 -15.19 -5.60 51.44
C THR A 223 -15.74 -6.38 50.22
N GLU A 224 -17.05 -6.36 50.01
CA GLU A 224 -17.74 -6.98 48.87
C GLU A 224 -17.63 -6.15 47.56
N LEU A 225 -17.46 -4.83 47.67
CA LEU A 225 -17.30 -3.91 46.53
C LEU A 225 -15.86 -3.86 45.96
N ILE A 226 -14.85 -4.16 46.78
CA ILE A 226 -13.44 -4.21 46.36
C ILE A 226 -13.17 -5.22 45.22
N PRO A 227 -13.67 -6.48 45.27
CA PRO A 227 -13.49 -7.41 44.15
C PRO A 227 -14.21 -6.95 42.88
N LEU A 228 -15.39 -6.32 42.98
CA LEU A 228 -16.10 -5.76 41.82
C LEU A 228 -15.30 -4.65 41.13
N ASN A 229 -14.76 -3.68 41.88
CA ASN A 229 -13.95 -2.59 41.33
C ASN A 229 -12.65 -3.10 40.67
N LYS A 230 -12.05 -4.16 41.24
CA LYS A 230 -10.85 -4.80 40.69
C LYS A 230 -11.14 -5.59 39.41
N GLN A 231 -12.31 -6.23 39.33
CA GLN A 231 -12.78 -6.90 38.12
C GLN A 231 -13.04 -5.87 37.01
N THR A 232 -13.78 -4.79 37.30
CA THR A 232 -14.10 -3.74 36.32
C THR A 232 -12.86 -3.02 35.78
N THR A 233 -11.85 -2.78 36.63
CA THR A 233 -10.58 -2.15 36.19
C THR A 233 -9.72 -3.08 35.34
N VAL A 234 -9.72 -4.39 35.62
CA VAL A 234 -9.05 -5.40 34.77
C VAL A 234 -9.77 -5.55 33.42
N ASP A 235 -11.11 -5.59 33.43
CA ASP A 235 -11.91 -5.68 32.20
C ASP A 235 -11.74 -4.44 31.32
N PHE A 236 -11.66 -3.25 31.91
CA PHE A 236 -11.39 -2.00 31.20
C PHE A 236 -9.99 -1.97 30.58
N ASN A 237 -8.94 -2.30 31.34
CA ASN A 237 -7.57 -2.36 30.83
C ASN A 237 -7.40 -3.42 29.74
N MET A 238 -8.08 -4.56 29.88
CA MET A 238 -8.08 -5.62 28.87
C MET A 238 -8.81 -5.19 27.60
N ALA A 239 -9.92 -4.46 27.72
CA ALA A 239 -10.65 -3.90 26.58
C ALA A 239 -9.84 -2.83 25.84
N GLU A 240 -9.21 -1.91 26.56
CA GLU A 240 -8.32 -0.88 25.98
C GLU A 240 -7.11 -1.51 25.27
N HIS A 241 -6.49 -2.52 25.88
CA HIS A 241 -5.40 -3.27 25.27
C HIS A 241 -5.85 -4.05 24.01
N ARG A 242 -7.01 -4.73 24.05
CA ARG A 242 -7.57 -5.40 22.85
C ARG A 242 -7.83 -4.41 21.73
N LEU A 243 -8.43 -3.25 22.03
CA LEU A 243 -8.70 -2.20 21.05
C LEU A 243 -7.41 -1.70 20.39
N SER A 244 -6.34 -1.51 21.17
CA SER A 244 -5.02 -1.11 20.65
C SER A 244 -4.39 -2.16 19.73
N ILE A 245 -4.53 -3.45 20.05
CA ILE A 245 -4.04 -4.56 19.22
C ILE A 245 -4.83 -4.63 17.90
N THR A 246 -6.16 -4.50 17.96
CA THR A 246 -7.02 -4.50 16.76
C THR A 246 -6.69 -3.35 15.82
N GLN A 247 -6.41 -2.15 16.36
CA GLN A 247 -5.99 -0.99 15.56
C GLN A 247 -4.63 -1.20 14.88
N LEU A 248 -3.66 -1.81 15.58
CA LEU A 248 -2.36 -2.16 15.02
C LEU A 248 -2.49 -3.19 13.88
N ASP A 249 -3.36 -4.18 14.05
CA ASP A 249 -3.61 -5.22 13.05
C ASP A 249 -4.31 -4.68 11.81
N TYR A 250 -5.29 -3.80 11.98
CA TYR A 250 -5.93 -3.09 10.86
C TYR A 250 -4.92 -2.24 10.08
N ARG A 251 -4.02 -1.51 10.77
CA ARG A 251 -2.99 -0.70 10.11
C ARG A 251 -2.04 -1.56 9.28
N GLN A 252 -1.61 -2.71 9.80
CA GLN A 252 -0.74 -3.65 9.09
C GLN A 252 -1.44 -4.25 7.86
N LEU A 253 -2.70 -4.67 8.02
CA LEU A 253 -3.54 -5.16 6.93
C LEU A 253 -3.69 -4.10 5.83
N LYS A 254 -3.99 -2.86 6.22
CA LYS A 254 -4.14 -1.74 5.30
C LYS A 254 -2.86 -1.46 4.53
N CYS A 255 -1.72 -1.40 5.22
CA CYS A 255 -0.41 -1.25 4.58
C CYS A 255 -0.13 -2.38 3.58
N SER A 256 -0.43 -3.64 3.95
CA SER A 256 -0.23 -4.80 3.07
C SER A 256 -1.01 -4.68 1.76
N PHE A 257 -2.30 -4.36 1.83
CA PHE A 257 -3.14 -4.21 0.63
C PHE A 257 -2.68 -3.04 -0.26
N LEU A 258 -2.38 -1.87 0.31
CA LEU A 258 -1.93 -0.71 -0.47
C LEU A 258 -0.57 -0.97 -1.15
N ILE A 259 0.36 -1.60 -0.43
CA ILE A 259 1.67 -1.99 -0.97
C ILE A 259 1.51 -3.08 -2.04
N SER A 260 0.59 -4.03 -1.86
CA SER A 260 0.30 -5.08 -2.84
C SER A 260 -0.13 -4.50 -4.20
N VAL A 261 -0.96 -3.45 -4.19
CA VAL A 261 -1.41 -2.75 -5.40
C VAL A 261 -0.23 -2.06 -6.09
N ALA A 262 0.61 -1.35 -5.33
CA ALA A 262 1.76 -0.64 -5.88
C ALA A 262 2.76 -1.60 -6.56
N TYR A 263 3.12 -2.71 -5.90
CA TYR A 263 4.02 -3.71 -6.48
C TYR A 263 3.40 -4.46 -7.65
N SER A 264 2.13 -4.86 -7.52
CA SER A 264 1.43 -5.56 -8.59
C SER A 264 1.34 -4.70 -9.85
N SER A 265 1.08 -3.41 -9.71
CA SER A 265 1.07 -2.48 -10.84
C SER A 265 2.43 -2.43 -11.54
N ALA A 266 3.54 -2.34 -10.79
CA ALA A 266 4.87 -2.38 -11.38
C ALA A 266 5.14 -3.71 -12.14
N MET A 267 4.74 -4.85 -11.56
CA MET A 267 4.93 -6.17 -12.17
C MET A 267 4.08 -6.37 -13.43
N GLY A 268 2.84 -5.87 -13.44
CA GLY A 268 1.98 -5.87 -14.61
C GLY A 268 2.59 -5.09 -15.78
N GLY A 269 3.25 -3.95 -15.48
CA GLY A 269 3.94 -3.14 -16.47
C GLY A 269 5.14 -3.81 -17.14
N LEU A 270 5.68 -4.89 -16.55
CA LEU A 270 6.78 -5.67 -17.13
C LEU A 270 6.33 -6.65 -18.22
N ILE A 271 5.05 -7.03 -18.23
CA ILE A 271 4.55 -8.15 -19.05
C ILE A 271 4.42 -7.76 -20.52
N THR A 272 4.01 -6.52 -20.80
CA THR A 272 3.80 -6.04 -22.16
C THR A 272 4.79 -4.93 -22.50
N LEU A 273 4.97 -4.75 -23.81
CA LEU A 273 5.78 -3.66 -24.33
C LEU A 273 5.20 -2.28 -23.95
N VAL A 274 3.88 -2.17 -23.87
CA VAL A 274 3.14 -0.92 -23.63
C VAL A 274 3.12 -0.51 -22.15
N GLY A 275 3.19 -1.47 -21.23
CA GLY A 275 2.95 -1.24 -19.81
C GLY A 275 3.92 -0.26 -19.15
N THR A 276 5.16 -0.16 -19.66
CA THR A 276 6.18 0.74 -19.11
C THR A 276 7.04 1.38 -20.19
N GLY A 277 7.33 2.67 -20.03
CA GLY A 277 8.16 3.45 -20.96
C GLY A 277 9.56 2.88 -21.18
N THR A 278 10.13 2.18 -20.18
CA THR A 278 11.41 1.48 -20.29
C THR A 278 11.36 0.37 -21.34
N ASN A 279 10.28 -0.42 -21.42
CA ASN A 279 10.14 -1.51 -22.39
C ASN A 279 10.08 -0.96 -23.81
N ILE A 280 9.32 0.12 -23.98
CA ILE A 280 9.21 0.88 -25.23
C ILE A 280 10.59 1.41 -25.63
N PHE A 281 11.30 2.09 -24.72
CA PHE A 281 12.63 2.61 -25.02
C PHE A 281 13.62 1.50 -25.40
N THR A 282 13.62 0.38 -24.68
CA THR A 282 14.47 -0.79 -24.97
C THR A 282 14.18 -1.36 -26.35
N LYS A 283 12.92 -1.52 -26.75
CA LYS A 283 12.59 -1.91 -28.13
C LYS A 283 13.10 -0.90 -29.15
N GLY A 284 12.88 0.40 -28.90
CA GLY A 284 13.34 1.45 -29.81
C GLY A 284 14.87 1.44 -29.98
N PHE A 285 15.60 1.13 -28.91
CA PHE A 285 17.05 0.92 -28.95
C PHE A 285 17.42 -0.34 -29.74
N ILE A 286 16.78 -1.48 -29.46
CA ILE A 286 17.07 -2.74 -30.17
C ILE A 286 16.80 -2.61 -31.66
N ASP A 287 15.65 -2.06 -32.04
CA ASP A 287 15.28 -1.84 -33.45
C ASP A 287 16.31 -0.91 -34.14
N GLN A 288 16.82 0.11 -33.45
CA GLN A 288 17.78 1.05 -34.04
C GLN A 288 19.18 0.44 -34.26
N TYR A 289 19.65 -0.43 -33.36
CA TYR A 289 21.04 -0.92 -33.40
C TYR A 289 21.19 -2.34 -33.96
N TYR A 290 20.15 -3.17 -33.94
CA TYR A 290 20.22 -4.60 -34.26
C TYR A 290 19.34 -5.03 -35.44
N GLU A 291 18.72 -4.09 -36.17
CA GLU A 291 17.83 -4.41 -37.31
C GLU A 291 18.52 -5.15 -38.47
N SER A 292 19.85 -5.08 -38.59
CA SER A 292 20.58 -5.58 -39.77
C SER A 292 21.00 -7.05 -39.74
N GLU A 293 21.00 -7.73 -38.59
CA GLU A 293 21.72 -9.03 -38.49
C GLU A 293 20.87 -10.29 -38.31
N SER A 294 19.58 -10.23 -37.97
CA SER A 294 18.72 -11.43 -37.98
C SER A 294 17.24 -11.12 -37.74
N TYR A 295 16.37 -11.66 -38.61
CA TYR A 295 14.91 -11.72 -38.38
C TYR A 295 14.53 -12.38 -37.05
N ALA A 296 15.44 -13.18 -36.46
CA ALA A 296 15.24 -13.87 -35.19
C ALA A 296 15.19 -12.93 -33.96
N LEU A 297 15.71 -11.69 -34.04
CA LEU A 297 15.75 -10.76 -32.91
C LEU A 297 14.70 -9.65 -32.97
N LYS A 298 13.78 -9.67 -33.94
CA LYS A 298 12.79 -8.61 -34.08
C LYS A 298 11.82 -8.63 -32.89
N VAL A 299 11.89 -7.61 -32.04
CA VAL A 299 11.07 -7.50 -30.82
C VAL A 299 9.66 -7.09 -31.20
N SER A 300 8.85 -8.08 -31.58
CA SER A 300 7.41 -7.90 -31.79
C SER A 300 6.69 -7.81 -30.45
N PHE A 301 5.49 -7.20 -30.46
CA PHE A 301 4.64 -7.17 -29.27
C PHE A 301 4.36 -8.59 -28.74
N ALA A 302 4.10 -9.55 -29.63
CA ALA A 302 3.81 -10.94 -29.26
C ALA A 302 5.02 -11.65 -28.63
N ASN A 303 6.21 -11.49 -29.22
CA ASN A 303 7.43 -12.09 -28.70
C ASN A 303 7.79 -11.52 -27.32
N PHE A 304 7.64 -10.20 -27.16
CA PHE A 304 7.86 -9.54 -25.88
C PHE A 304 6.85 -10.02 -24.83
N PHE A 305 5.57 -10.13 -25.19
CA PHE A 305 4.52 -10.63 -24.29
C PHE A 305 4.78 -12.07 -23.83
N LEU A 306 5.16 -12.96 -24.76
CA LEU A 306 5.50 -14.35 -24.44
C LEU A 306 6.71 -14.45 -23.50
N PHE A 307 7.66 -13.53 -23.61
CA PHE A 307 8.81 -13.43 -22.72
C PHE A 307 8.45 -12.81 -21.36
N GLY A 308 7.69 -11.72 -21.35
CA GLY A 308 7.36 -10.94 -20.15
C GLY A 308 6.30 -11.60 -19.27
N LEU A 309 5.31 -12.27 -19.84
CA LEU A 309 4.22 -12.91 -19.12
C LEU A 309 4.68 -13.94 -18.06
N PRO A 310 5.55 -14.92 -18.37
CA PRO A 310 6.00 -15.88 -17.37
C PRO A 310 6.80 -15.20 -16.24
N ILE A 311 7.66 -14.23 -16.58
CA ILE A 311 8.47 -13.51 -15.59
C ILE A 311 7.56 -12.68 -14.67
N GLY A 312 6.63 -11.91 -15.23
CA GLY A 312 5.70 -11.09 -14.47
C GLY A 312 4.78 -11.93 -13.57
N PHE A 313 4.30 -13.09 -14.06
CA PHE A 313 3.47 -14.00 -13.28
C PHE A 313 4.24 -14.63 -12.11
N ILE A 314 5.47 -15.10 -12.34
CA ILE A 314 6.33 -15.64 -11.27
C ILE A 314 6.61 -14.55 -10.21
N MET A 315 6.98 -13.34 -10.65
CA MET A 315 7.23 -12.21 -9.75
C MET A 315 5.99 -11.86 -8.93
N LEU A 316 4.79 -11.90 -9.52
CA LEU A 316 3.54 -11.64 -8.83
C LEU A 316 3.26 -12.65 -7.73
N ILE A 317 3.47 -13.94 -7.99
CA ILE A 317 3.32 -15.02 -7.00
C ILE A 317 4.34 -14.85 -5.87
N VAL A 318 5.61 -14.60 -6.21
CA VAL A 318 6.68 -14.40 -5.21
C VAL A 318 6.37 -13.20 -4.32
N CYS A 319 5.91 -12.09 -4.91
CA CYS A 319 5.49 -10.91 -4.16
C CYS A 319 4.30 -11.18 -3.25
N TRP A 320 3.29 -11.88 -3.75
CA TRP A 320 2.12 -12.27 -2.95
C TRP A 320 2.54 -13.12 -1.75
N LEU A 321 3.34 -14.17 -1.97
CA LEU A 321 3.88 -15.02 -0.89
C LEU A 321 4.72 -14.22 0.11
N TRP A 322 5.57 -13.32 -0.38
CA TRP A 322 6.39 -12.46 0.48
C TRP A 322 5.54 -11.56 1.38
N LEU A 323 4.48 -10.95 0.83
CA LEU A 323 3.56 -10.11 1.60
C LEU A 323 2.74 -10.94 2.60
N GLN A 324 2.37 -12.18 2.27
CA GLN A 324 1.73 -13.09 3.23
C GLN A 324 2.65 -13.42 4.40
N ILE A 325 3.94 -13.67 4.16
CA ILE A 325 4.92 -13.95 5.22
C ILE A 325 5.15 -12.72 6.11
N LEU A 326 5.24 -11.53 5.51
CA LEU A 326 5.55 -10.29 6.22
C LEU A 326 4.38 -9.81 7.08
N TYR A 327 3.16 -9.83 6.55
CA TYR A 327 1.99 -9.21 7.19
C TYR A 327 0.99 -10.20 7.76
N ASN A 328 0.93 -11.44 7.26
CA ASN A 328 -0.13 -12.37 7.60
C ASN A 328 0.31 -13.51 8.54
N ARG A 329 1.32 -13.23 9.38
CA ARG A 329 1.87 -14.18 10.36
C ARG A 329 0.89 -14.53 11.50
N LYS A 330 -0.22 -13.80 11.64
CA LYS A 330 -1.17 -13.94 12.76
C LYS A 330 -2.33 -14.92 12.49
N ASP A 331 -2.63 -15.24 11.22
CA ASP A 331 -3.63 -16.27 10.87
C ASP A 331 -3.21 -17.70 11.29
N TYR A 332 -2.01 -17.89 11.86
CA TYR A 332 -1.52 -19.17 12.37
C TYR A 332 -1.81 -19.41 13.86
N VAL A 333 -2.49 -18.47 14.55
CA VAL A 333 -2.82 -18.62 15.98
C VAL A 333 -4.25 -19.16 16.20
N THR A 334 -4.85 -19.82 15.20
CA THR A 334 -6.09 -20.60 15.37
C THR A 334 -5.86 -22.11 15.43
N ASP A 335 -4.68 -22.62 15.03
CA ASP A 335 -4.32 -24.04 15.17
C ASP A 335 -3.09 -24.18 16.06
N GLY A 336 -3.32 -24.47 17.34
CA GLY A 336 -2.38 -24.45 18.47
C GLY A 336 -1.19 -25.42 18.44
N THR A 337 -0.70 -25.84 17.27
CA THR A 337 0.37 -26.86 17.17
C THR A 337 1.60 -26.43 16.37
N THR A 338 1.57 -25.31 15.63
CA THR A 338 2.69 -24.88 14.77
C THR A 338 3.41 -23.60 15.23
N ALA A 339 2.95 -22.97 16.31
CA ALA A 339 3.49 -21.72 16.84
C ALA A 339 4.94 -21.78 17.34
N ILE A 340 5.51 -22.98 17.55
CA ILE A 340 6.82 -23.14 18.21
C ILE A 340 8.00 -23.12 17.23
N LEU A 341 7.81 -23.39 15.93
CA LEU A 341 8.95 -23.69 15.04
C LEU A 341 9.53 -22.51 14.24
N ILE A 342 8.90 -21.34 14.22
CA ILE A 342 9.39 -20.20 13.40
C ILE A 342 9.55 -18.92 14.25
N GLY A 343 9.79 -19.04 15.56
CA GLY A 343 10.00 -17.91 16.47
C GLY A 343 11.33 -17.16 16.32
N SER A 344 12.20 -17.54 15.38
CA SER A 344 13.63 -17.18 15.45
C SER A 344 14.15 -16.25 14.35
N LEU A 345 13.29 -15.49 13.66
CA LEU A 345 13.76 -14.43 12.75
C LEU A 345 13.35 -13.05 13.30
N PRO A 346 14.29 -12.28 13.88
CA PRO A 346 14.02 -10.92 14.31
C PRO A 346 14.00 -10.06 13.05
N LEU A 347 12.80 -9.75 12.55
CA LEU A 347 12.66 -8.68 11.56
C LEU A 347 12.60 -7.38 12.34
N ILE A 348 13.68 -6.59 12.24
CA ILE A 348 13.81 -5.25 12.76
C ILE A 348 12.72 -4.39 12.10
N LEU A 349 11.61 -4.21 12.78
CA LEU A 349 10.73 -3.08 12.52
C LEU A 349 11.48 -1.83 13.04
N PRO A 350 11.61 -0.76 12.26
CA PRO A 350 12.16 0.49 12.79
C PRO A 350 11.23 0.97 13.91
N ASP A 351 11.84 1.29 15.07
CA ASP A 351 11.15 1.82 16.23
C ASP A 351 10.14 2.90 15.84
N GLN A 352 8.86 2.64 16.13
CA GLN A 352 7.82 3.64 16.04
C GLN A 352 7.96 4.56 17.27
N ASN A 353 8.70 5.66 17.15
CA ASN A 353 8.39 6.96 17.79
C ASN A 353 9.51 8.01 17.55
N PRO A 354 9.43 8.85 16.49
CA PRO A 354 10.34 10.00 16.34
C PRO A 354 9.91 11.26 17.12
N PHE A 355 8.89 11.21 17.98
CA PHE A 355 8.32 12.41 18.64
C PHE A 355 8.24 12.37 20.18
N GLN A 356 8.99 11.49 20.86
CA GLN A 356 9.07 11.50 22.33
C GLN A 356 10.25 12.31 22.91
N SER A 357 10.93 13.14 22.12
CA SER A 357 12.05 13.96 22.60
C SER A 357 12.09 15.39 22.03
N ILE A 358 10.97 16.10 22.10
CA ILE A 358 10.96 17.58 22.04
C ILE A 358 10.09 18.12 23.17
#